data_AF-A0A9E1S7Z1-F1
#
_entry.id   AF-A0A9E1S7Z1-F1
#
_cell.length_a   1.000
_cell.length_b   1.000
_cell.length_c   1.000
_cell.angle_alpha   90.00
_cell.angle_beta   90.00
_cell.angle_gamma   90.00
#
_symmetry.space_group_name_H-M   'P 1'
#
loop_
_entity.id
_entity.type
_entity.pdbx_description
1 polymer ?
#
loop_
_entity_poly.entity_id
_entity_poly.type
_entity_poly.pdbx_seq_one_letter_code
_entity_poly.pdbx_strand_id
1 'polypeptide(L)'
;MYHGSLERPLIIYFHGGGWTIGDLDTHHPFCLHLANQTRCTVMSVDYRLAPEHPFPTAHNDALAASRWIIDNLNALAPNNGEVVIAGDSAGGNLTLATAARLPDEPRLRGCLMMYPAIQHYHAAMRSYTEHAKSGPLTTSIMRWFTDTYLDGLAPA
;
A
#
# COMPACT_ATOMS: atom_id res chain seq x y z
N MET A 1 -3.79 -11.95 8.51
CA MET A 1 -4.38 -12.59 7.31
C MET A 1 -5.87 -12.77 7.54
N TYR A 2 -6.68 -12.59 6.52
CA TYR A 2 -8.14 -12.67 6.57
C TYR A 2 -8.61 -13.64 5.48
N HIS A 3 -9.26 -14.75 5.83
CA HIS A 3 -9.56 -15.82 4.85
C HIS A 3 -10.78 -15.50 3.99
N GLY A 4 -10.65 -15.75 2.68
CA GLY A 4 -11.73 -15.72 1.70
C GLY A 4 -12.08 -17.11 1.16
N SER A 5 -12.59 -17.17 -0.08
CA SER A 5 -12.92 -18.42 -0.76
C SER A 5 -11.85 -18.89 -1.76
N LEU A 6 -11.86 -20.18 -2.10
CA LEU A 6 -11.00 -20.78 -3.11
C LEU A 6 -11.29 -20.32 -4.55
N GLU A 7 -12.40 -19.60 -4.76
CA GLU A 7 -12.85 -19.12 -6.08
C GLU A 7 -12.42 -17.68 -6.36
N ARG A 8 -11.68 -17.06 -5.43
CA ARG A 8 -11.34 -15.64 -5.48
C ARG A 8 -9.83 -15.42 -5.49
N PRO A 9 -9.36 -14.31 -6.10
CA PRO A 9 -7.96 -13.93 -6.01
C PRO A 9 -7.58 -13.60 -4.57
N LEU A 10 -6.29 -13.70 -4.27
CA LEU A 10 -5.72 -13.18 -3.04
C LEU A 10 -5.42 -11.69 -3.19
N ILE A 11 -5.74 -10.89 -2.18
CA ILE A 11 -5.41 -9.46 -2.11
C ILE A 11 -4.17 -9.29 -1.23
N ILE A 12 -3.09 -8.76 -1.78
CA ILE A 12 -1.94 -8.28 -1.01
C ILE A 12 -2.21 -6.81 -0.69
N TYR A 13 -2.24 -6.47 0.59
CA TYR A 13 -2.64 -5.15 1.06
C TYR A 13 -1.48 -4.41 1.71
N PHE A 14 -1.24 -3.18 1.27
CA PHE A 14 -0.31 -2.22 1.89
C PHE A 14 -1.12 -1.12 2.56
N HIS A 15 -0.92 -0.94 3.87
CA HIS A 15 -1.61 0.08 4.63
C HIS A 15 -1.14 1.49 4.30
N GLY A 16 -1.98 2.49 4.56
CA GLY A 16 -1.62 3.91 4.49
C GLY A 16 -0.92 4.39 5.77
N GLY A 17 -0.72 5.71 5.85
CA GLY A 17 -0.05 6.37 6.99
C GLY A 17 1.26 7.05 6.64
N GLY A 18 1.39 7.56 5.41
CA GLY A 18 2.53 8.39 4.99
C GLY A 18 3.89 7.72 5.18
N TRP A 19 3.94 6.38 5.03
CA TRP A 19 5.13 5.55 5.24
C TRP A 19 5.75 5.63 6.65
N THR A 20 5.07 6.27 7.60
CA THR A 20 5.62 6.66 8.91
C THR A 20 4.75 6.19 10.07
N ILE A 21 3.45 6.06 9.85
CA ILE A 21 2.47 5.56 10.83
C ILE A 21 1.59 4.48 10.22
N GLY A 22 0.74 3.88 11.04
CA GLY A 22 -0.09 2.75 10.66
C GLY A 22 0.64 1.44 10.87
N ASP A 23 -0.13 0.36 10.91
CA ASP A 23 0.32 -1.00 11.21
C ASP A 23 -0.83 -1.97 10.87
N LEU A 24 -0.66 -3.23 11.25
CA LEU A 24 -1.69 -4.26 11.09
C LEU A 24 -2.98 -3.97 11.87
N ASP A 25 -2.90 -3.38 13.07
CA ASP A 25 -4.05 -3.18 13.97
C ASP A 25 -4.91 -1.99 13.52
N THR A 26 -4.28 -0.88 13.15
CA THR A 26 -4.93 0.32 12.62
C THR A 26 -5.72 0.03 11.33
N HIS A 27 -5.25 -0.91 10.51
CA HIS A 27 -5.94 -1.30 9.26
C HIS A 27 -6.69 -2.63 9.37
N HIS A 28 -6.71 -3.27 10.55
CA HIS A 28 -7.43 -4.52 10.77
C HIS A 28 -8.92 -4.42 10.43
N PRO A 29 -9.68 -3.42 10.92
CA PRO A 29 -11.11 -3.30 10.62
C PRO A 29 -11.37 -3.15 9.12
N PHE A 30 -10.51 -2.40 8.42
CA PHE A 30 -10.62 -2.21 6.97
C PHE A 30 -10.32 -3.49 6.20
N CYS A 31 -9.22 -4.18 6.51
CA CYS A 31 -8.87 -5.44 5.85
C CYS A 31 -9.91 -6.53 6.09
N LEU A 32 -10.46 -6.62 7.30
CA LEU A 32 -11.56 -7.52 7.63
C LEU A 32 -12.82 -7.18 6.81
N HIS A 33 -13.18 -5.90 6.73
CA HIS A 33 -14.30 -5.46 5.91
C HIS A 33 -14.08 -5.78 4.43
N LEU A 34 -12.89 -5.51 3.90
CA LEU A 34 -12.53 -5.80 2.51
C LEU A 34 -12.63 -7.29 2.20
N ALA A 35 -12.10 -8.16 3.07
CA ALA A 35 -12.21 -9.61 2.94
C ALA A 35 -13.67 -10.07 2.93
N ASN A 36 -14.50 -9.54 3.84
CA ASN A 36 -15.91 -9.89 3.94
C ASN A 36 -16.71 -9.46 2.69
N GLN A 37 -16.46 -8.26 2.16
CA GLN A 37 -17.18 -7.74 1.00
C GLN A 37 -16.76 -8.43 -0.31
N THR A 38 -15.46 -8.69 -0.47
CA THR A 38 -14.91 -9.25 -1.72
C THR A 38 -14.95 -10.78 -1.75
N ARG A 39 -15.01 -11.41 -0.56
CA ARG A 39 -14.74 -12.84 -0.34
C ARG A 39 -13.33 -13.26 -0.77
N CYS A 40 -12.42 -12.32 -0.97
CA CYS A 40 -11.02 -12.59 -1.23
C CYS A 40 -10.28 -12.83 0.09
N THR A 41 -9.26 -13.67 0.07
CA THR A 41 -8.27 -13.67 1.15
C THR A 41 -7.50 -12.35 1.09
N VAL A 42 -7.31 -11.70 2.24
CA VAL A 42 -6.50 -10.48 2.35
C VAL A 42 -5.24 -10.77 3.17
N MET A 43 -4.08 -10.47 2.59
CA MET A 43 -2.77 -10.48 3.24
C MET A 43 -2.27 -9.05 3.41
N SER A 44 -2.47 -8.50 4.61
CA SER A 44 -1.89 -7.21 4.98
C SER A 44 -0.41 -7.38 5.29
N VAL A 45 0.42 -6.53 4.68
CA VAL A 45 1.87 -6.53 4.85
C VAL A 45 2.27 -5.46 5.86
N ASP A 46 3.02 -5.87 6.88
CA ASP A 46 3.59 -5.01 7.91
C ASP A 46 4.98 -4.54 7.47
N TYR A 47 5.01 -3.57 6.56
CA TYR A 47 6.27 -3.07 5.98
C TYR A 47 6.96 -2.11 6.95
N ARG A 48 8.29 -2.01 6.88
CA ARG A 48 9.05 -1.12 7.76
C ARG A 48 8.78 0.36 7.47
N LEU A 49 8.71 1.15 8.53
CA LEU A 49 8.32 2.57 8.49
C LEU A 49 9.52 3.50 8.69
N ALA A 50 9.41 4.70 8.11
CA ALA A 50 10.24 5.83 8.48
C ALA A 50 9.79 6.41 9.84
N PRO A 51 10.65 7.18 10.54
CA PRO A 51 12.02 7.53 10.21
C PRO A 51 13.07 6.42 10.42
N GLU A 52 12.73 5.33 11.12
CA GLU A 52 13.67 4.25 11.43
C GLU A 52 14.19 3.56 10.16
N HIS A 53 13.33 3.50 9.14
CA HIS A 53 13.60 2.89 7.84
C HIS A 53 13.11 3.80 6.69
N PRO A 54 13.90 4.83 6.31
CA PRO A 54 13.52 5.75 5.25
C PRO A 54 13.44 5.06 3.88
N PHE A 55 12.98 5.82 2.88
CA PHE A 55 12.98 5.40 1.47
C PHE A 55 14.37 4.85 1.06
N PRO A 56 14.44 3.73 0.30
CA PRO A 56 13.35 2.99 -0.34
C PRO A 56 12.87 1.76 0.45
N THR A 57 13.00 1.74 1.78
CA THR A 57 12.80 0.50 2.56
C THR A 57 11.39 -0.08 2.40
N ALA A 58 10.34 0.73 2.58
CA ALA A 58 8.97 0.26 2.40
C ALA A 58 8.69 -0.26 0.97
N HIS A 59 9.27 0.37 -0.06
CA HIS A 59 9.17 -0.10 -1.45
C HIS A 59 9.85 -1.46 -1.68
N ASN A 60 10.97 -1.70 -1.00
CA ASN A 60 11.66 -2.99 -1.06
C ASN A 60 10.88 -4.08 -0.33
N ASP A 61 10.33 -3.77 0.84
CA ASP A 61 9.51 -4.70 1.63
C ASP A 61 8.23 -5.07 0.87
N ALA A 62 7.53 -4.10 0.30
CA ALA A 62 6.32 -4.33 -0.49
C ALA A 62 6.56 -5.27 -1.67
N LEU A 63 7.65 -5.05 -2.42
CA LEU A 63 8.01 -5.93 -3.54
C LEU A 63 8.45 -7.33 -3.06
N ALA A 64 9.29 -7.40 -2.02
CA ALA A 64 9.79 -8.67 -1.50
C ALA A 64 8.65 -9.52 -0.95
N ALA A 65 7.75 -8.93 -0.16
CA ALA A 65 6.54 -9.57 0.33
C ALA A 65 5.65 -10.03 -0.81
N SER A 66 5.46 -9.20 -1.85
CA SER A 66 4.61 -9.58 -2.99
C SER A 66 5.13 -10.80 -3.72
N ARG A 67 6.42 -10.81 -4.05
CA ARG A 67 7.07 -11.97 -4.71
C ARG A 67 6.93 -13.22 -3.86
N TRP A 68 7.28 -13.12 -2.57
CA TRP A 68 7.18 -14.25 -1.66
C TRP A 68 5.75 -14.79 -1.55
N ILE A 69 4.74 -13.91 -1.43
CA ILE A 69 3.34 -14.32 -1.39
C ILE A 69 2.94 -15.00 -2.70
N ILE A 70 3.26 -14.40 -3.86
CA ILE A 70 2.92 -14.93 -5.19
C ILE A 70 3.52 -16.33 -5.41
N ASP A 71 4.78 -16.52 -5.01
CA ASP A 71 5.49 -17.80 -5.13
C ASP A 71 4.87 -18.89 -4.24
N ASN A 72 4.22 -18.49 -3.13
CA ASN A 72 3.68 -19.41 -2.12
C ASN A 72 2.14 -19.46 -2.08
N LEU A 73 1.43 -18.83 -3.03
CA LEU A 73 -0.04 -18.67 -3.03
C LEU A 73 -0.82 -19.93 -2.66
N ASN A 74 -0.52 -21.04 -3.32
CA ASN A 74 -1.27 -22.28 -3.18
C ASN A 74 -1.15 -22.91 -1.79
N ALA A 75 -0.10 -22.59 -1.04
CA ALA A 75 0.18 -23.16 0.28
C ALA A 75 -0.27 -22.24 1.44
N LEU A 76 -0.51 -20.95 1.16
CA LEU A 76 -0.69 -19.96 2.23
C LEU A 76 -2.13 -19.87 2.75
N ALA A 77 -3.11 -19.82 1.85
CA ALA A 77 -4.50 -19.52 2.19
C ALA A 77 -5.45 -19.87 1.04
N PRO A 78 -6.78 -19.94 1.26
CA PRO A 78 -7.75 -20.12 0.19
C PRO A 78 -7.65 -19.01 -0.88
N ASN A 79 -7.36 -19.39 -2.13
CA ASN A 79 -7.38 -18.51 -3.31
C ASN A 79 -7.45 -19.35 -4.59
N ASN A 80 -7.68 -18.69 -5.73
CA ASN A 80 -7.78 -19.32 -7.06
C ASN A 80 -6.45 -19.31 -7.86
N GLY A 81 -5.31 -18.99 -7.23
CA GLY A 81 -4.00 -18.87 -7.87
C GLY A 81 -3.72 -17.50 -8.50
N GLU A 82 -4.65 -16.56 -8.41
CA GLU A 82 -4.51 -15.18 -8.89
C GLU A 82 -4.33 -14.18 -7.74
N VAL A 83 -3.76 -13.02 -8.05
CA VAL A 83 -3.46 -11.95 -7.10
C VAL A 83 -3.94 -10.60 -7.58
N VAL A 84 -4.43 -9.80 -6.63
CA VAL A 84 -4.61 -8.36 -6.75
C VAL A 84 -3.72 -7.70 -5.70
N ILE A 85 -3.02 -6.63 -6.06
CA ILE A 85 -2.33 -5.79 -5.07
C ILE A 85 -3.18 -4.56 -4.78
N ALA A 86 -3.23 -4.14 -3.52
CA ALA A 86 -4.10 -3.08 -3.08
C ALA A 86 -3.45 -2.26 -1.96
N GLY A 87 -3.88 -1.01 -1.83
CA GLY A 87 -3.47 -0.17 -0.72
C GLY A 87 -4.07 1.22 -0.77
N ASP A 88 -4.00 1.91 0.36
CA ASP A 88 -4.56 3.25 0.55
C ASP A 88 -3.46 4.29 0.79
N SER A 89 -3.64 5.52 0.30
CA SER A 89 -2.69 6.63 0.53
C SER A 89 -1.24 6.26 0.17
N ALA A 90 -0.34 6.20 1.15
CA ALA A 90 1.04 5.72 1.02
C ALA A 90 1.12 4.25 0.58
N GLY A 91 0.24 3.38 1.07
CA GLY A 91 0.08 2.01 0.58
C GLY A 91 -0.41 1.94 -0.87
N GLY A 92 -1.21 2.92 -1.29
CA GLY A 92 -1.58 3.10 -2.71
C GLY A 92 -0.37 3.45 -3.59
N ASN A 93 0.58 4.23 -3.07
CA ASN A 93 1.87 4.45 -3.73
C ASN A 93 2.69 3.16 -3.83
N LEU A 94 2.80 2.40 -2.73
CA LEU A 94 3.50 1.11 -2.72
C LEU A 94 2.87 0.12 -3.69
N THR A 95 1.53 0.12 -3.80
CA THR A 95 0.76 -0.68 -4.77
C THR A 95 1.21 -0.36 -6.19
N LEU A 96 1.19 0.91 -6.59
CA LEU A 96 1.58 1.34 -7.93
C LEU A 96 3.03 0.96 -8.24
N ALA A 97 3.95 1.28 -7.33
CA ALA A 97 5.37 1.02 -7.52
C ALA A 97 5.69 -0.48 -7.58
N THR A 98 4.99 -1.29 -6.80
CA THR A 98 5.15 -2.75 -6.82
C THR A 98 4.63 -3.34 -8.12
N ALA A 99 3.44 -2.91 -8.60
CA ALA A 99 2.90 -3.34 -9.89
C ALA A 99 3.87 -3.07 -11.04
N ALA A 100 4.44 -1.87 -11.07
CA ALA A 100 5.38 -1.45 -12.10
C ALA A 100 6.67 -2.30 -12.12
N ARG A 101 7.00 -2.98 -11.02
CA ARG A 101 8.16 -3.89 -10.89
C ARG A 101 7.81 -5.36 -11.11
N LEU A 102 6.56 -5.67 -11.43
CA LEU A 102 6.03 -7.01 -11.75
C LEU A 102 5.26 -7.00 -13.09
N PRO A 103 5.77 -6.37 -14.18
CA PRO A 103 4.99 -6.15 -15.41
C PRO A 103 4.56 -7.45 -16.12
N ASP A 104 5.36 -8.51 -15.98
CA ASP A 104 5.15 -9.81 -16.64
C ASP A 104 4.67 -10.89 -15.68
N GLU A 105 4.25 -10.54 -14.46
CA GLU A 105 3.76 -11.52 -13.47
C GLU A 105 2.38 -12.05 -13.90
N PRO A 106 2.27 -13.31 -14.37
CA PRO A 106 1.02 -13.81 -14.96
C PRO A 106 -0.10 -13.95 -13.93
N ARG A 107 0.21 -14.08 -12.64
CA ARG A 107 -0.78 -14.21 -11.57
C ARG A 107 -1.32 -12.86 -11.10
N LEU A 108 -0.68 -11.74 -11.45
CA LEU A 108 -1.15 -10.41 -11.08
C LEU A 108 -2.27 -9.96 -12.04
N ARG A 109 -3.49 -9.85 -11.53
CA ARG A 109 -4.70 -9.56 -12.33
C ARG A 109 -5.20 -8.13 -12.21
N GLY A 110 -4.70 -7.37 -11.24
CA GLY A 110 -5.12 -5.99 -11.05
C GLY A 110 -4.47 -5.28 -9.87
N CYS A 111 -4.69 -3.97 -9.82
CA CYS A 111 -4.25 -3.10 -8.76
C CYS A 111 -5.42 -2.24 -8.25
N LEU A 112 -5.60 -2.13 -6.94
CA LEU A 112 -6.56 -1.23 -6.32
C LEU A 112 -5.82 -0.14 -5.51
N MET A 113 -5.81 1.08 -6.03
CA MET A 113 -5.14 2.22 -5.41
C MET A 113 -6.16 3.19 -4.84
N MET A 114 -6.34 3.22 -3.53
CA MET A 114 -7.28 4.12 -2.87
C MET A 114 -6.56 5.44 -2.55
N TYR A 115 -7.02 6.53 -3.17
CA TYR A 115 -6.48 7.90 -2.99
C TYR A 115 -4.93 7.94 -2.89
N PRO A 116 -4.20 7.38 -3.87
CA PRO A 116 -2.78 7.09 -3.73
C PRO A 116 -1.91 8.35 -3.73
N ALA A 117 -0.84 8.34 -2.93
CA ALA A 117 0.15 9.41 -2.89
C ALA A 117 1.17 9.27 -4.04
N ILE A 118 0.82 9.68 -5.26
CA ILE A 118 1.62 9.41 -6.48
C ILE A 118 2.51 10.57 -6.96
N GLN A 119 2.46 11.72 -6.29
CA GLN A 119 3.26 12.90 -6.64
C GLN A 119 3.83 13.56 -5.38
N HIS A 120 5.04 14.09 -5.52
CA HIS A 120 5.65 14.94 -4.49
C HIS A 120 4.80 16.20 -4.27
N TYR A 121 4.75 16.72 -3.04
CA TYR A 121 3.96 17.92 -2.72
C TYR A 121 4.44 19.17 -3.49
N HIS A 122 5.68 19.18 -4.00
CA HIS A 122 6.22 20.21 -4.90
C HIS A 122 5.52 20.30 -6.24
N ALA A 123 4.83 19.24 -6.68
CA ALA A 123 4.01 19.30 -7.88
C ALA A 123 2.94 20.41 -7.78
N ALA A 124 2.65 20.90 -6.56
CA ALA A 124 1.79 22.05 -6.30
C ALA A 124 0.43 21.94 -7.00
N MET A 125 -0.09 20.71 -7.08
CA MET A 125 -1.38 20.42 -7.68
C MET A 125 -2.45 21.26 -7.00
N ARG A 126 -3.45 21.70 -7.77
CA ARG A 126 -4.52 22.58 -7.29
C ARG A 126 -5.22 22.08 -6.01
N SER A 127 -5.36 20.76 -5.85
CA SER A 127 -5.92 20.15 -4.64
C SER A 127 -5.07 20.38 -3.38
N TYR A 128 -3.74 20.49 -3.50
CA TYR A 128 -2.84 20.81 -2.37
C TYR A 128 -2.98 22.25 -1.88
N THR A 129 -3.55 23.16 -2.67
CA THR A 129 -3.85 24.54 -2.26
C THR A 129 -5.30 24.68 -1.81
N GLU A 130 -6.26 24.13 -2.55
CA GLU A 130 -7.69 24.21 -2.22
C GLU A 130 -8.05 23.48 -0.91
N HIS A 131 -7.40 22.35 -0.64
CA HIS A 131 -7.64 21.55 0.57
C HIS A 131 -6.52 21.65 1.60
N ALA A 132 -5.65 22.66 1.48
CA ALA A 132 -4.40 22.75 2.25
C ALA A 132 -4.57 22.66 3.77
N LYS A 133 -5.71 23.12 4.30
CA LYS A 133 -6.03 23.22 5.72
C LYS A 133 -7.33 22.51 6.13
N SER A 134 -7.96 21.78 5.20
CA SER A 134 -9.28 21.17 5.42
C SER A 134 -9.18 19.65 5.53
N GLY A 135 -9.98 19.05 6.41
CA GLY A 135 -10.05 17.60 6.56
C GLY A 135 -8.90 17.02 7.41
N PRO A 136 -8.82 15.68 7.52
CA PRO A 136 -7.86 15.01 8.39
C PRO A 136 -6.43 15.03 7.85
N LEU A 137 -6.23 15.27 6.55
CA LEU A 137 -4.93 15.30 5.89
C LEU A 137 -4.67 16.69 5.30
N THR A 138 -3.78 17.45 5.94
CA THR A 138 -3.40 18.80 5.51
C THR A 138 -2.10 18.80 4.72
N THR A 139 -1.81 19.89 4.01
CA THR A 139 -0.54 20.05 3.28
C THR A 139 0.67 20.02 4.21
N SER A 140 0.55 20.53 5.44
CA SER A 140 1.64 20.46 6.43
C SER A 140 1.93 19.02 6.87
N ILE A 141 0.89 18.19 7.02
CA ILE A 141 1.03 16.77 7.36
C ILE A 141 1.66 16.01 6.18
N MET A 142 1.21 16.27 4.94
CA MET A 142 1.79 15.65 3.75
C MET A 142 3.29 15.98 3.57
N ARG A 143 3.67 17.23 3.84
CA ARG A 143 5.08 17.64 3.86
C ARG A 143 5.86 16.86 4.91
N TRP A 144 5.37 16.84 6.14
CA TRP A 144 6.03 16.11 7.22
C TRP A 144 6.23 14.62 6.89
N PHE A 145 5.20 13.93 6.38
CA PHE A 145 5.34 12.54 5.94
C PHE A 145 6.38 12.37 4.83
N THR A 146 6.34 13.24 3.83
CA THR A 146 7.23 13.15 2.67
C THR A 146 8.68 13.42 3.06
N ASP A 147 8.93 14.46 3.85
CA ASP A 147 10.27 14.84 4.31
C ASP A 147 10.84 13.77 5.25
N THR A 148 10.02 13.23 6.16
CA THR A 148 10.40 12.13 7.07
C THR A 148 10.74 10.86 6.29
N TYR A 149 9.92 10.53 5.28
CA TYR A 149 10.13 9.33 4.48
C TYR A 149 11.34 9.42 3.56
N LEU A 150 11.58 10.60 2.98
CA LEU A 150 12.68 10.80 2.03
C LEU A 150 14.03 11.06 2.70
N ASP A 151 14.07 11.45 3.98
CA ASP A 151 15.31 11.68 4.73
C ASP A 151 16.35 12.52 3.96
N GLY A 152 15.89 13.62 3.36
CA GLY A 152 16.73 14.54 2.57
C GLY A 152 17.08 14.10 1.15
N LEU A 153 16.56 12.97 0.65
CA LEU A 153 16.78 12.49 -0.73
C LEU A 153 16.10 13.35 -1.81
N ALA A 154 15.14 14.19 -1.45
CA ALA A 154 14.61 15.24 -2.29
C ALA A 154 14.50 16.54 -1.48
N PRO A 155 14.80 17.71 -2.06
CA PRO A 155 14.74 18.97 -1.33
C PRO A 155 13.32 19.31 -0.89
N ALA A 156 13.20 20.03 0.23
CA ALA A 156 11.97 20.66 0.71
C ALA A 156 11.57 21.90 -0.08
#